data_AF-A0A946KCI0-F1
#
_entry.id   AF-A0A946KCI0-F1
#
_cell.length_a   1.000
_cell.length_b   1.000
_cell.length_c   1.000
_cell.angle_alpha   90.00
_cell.angle_beta   90.00
_cell.angle_gamma   90.00
#
_symmetry.space_group_name_H-M   'P 1'
#
loop_
_entity.id
_entity.type
_entity.pdbx_description
1 polymer ?
#
loop_
_entity_poly.entity_id
_entity_poly.type
_entity_poly.pdbx_seq_one_letter_code
_entity_poly.pdbx_strand_id
1 'polypeptide(L)' 'MTMNKSLRVRKGGGGSRGVLSRAERITKLKDLEKWKEGQSPLGLPKVRVYKISMKKKKPKDDSETAESK' A
#
# COMPACT_ATOMS: atom_id res chain seq x y z
N MET A 1 -4.20 13.89 5.70
CA MET A 1 -4.99 15.13 5.81
C MET A 1 -4.79 15.90 4.51
N THR A 2 -5.86 16.46 3.92
CA THR A 2 -5.79 17.09 2.60
C THR A 2 -5.32 18.54 2.76
N MET A 3 -4.08 18.81 2.37
CA MET A 3 -3.48 20.14 2.33
C MET A 3 -3.49 20.64 0.88
N ASN A 4 -3.83 21.91 0.66
CA ASN A 4 -3.85 22.49 -0.68
C ASN A 4 -2.41 22.55 -1.25
N LYS A 5 -2.26 22.36 -2.57
CA LYS A 5 -0.95 22.12 -3.21
C LYS A 5 0.02 23.29 -3.02
N SER A 6 -0.50 24.51 -2.93
CA SER A 6 0.24 25.76 -2.70
C SER A 6 0.77 25.91 -1.27
N LEU A 7 0.11 25.31 -0.28
CA LEU A 7 0.50 25.34 1.13
C LEU A 7 1.48 24.21 1.50
N ARG A 8 1.83 23.34 0.53
CA ARG A 8 2.67 22.18 0.77
C ARG A 8 4.15 22.59 0.75
N VAL A 9 4.77 22.64 1.93
CA VAL A 9 6.22 22.84 2.07
C VAL A 9 6.96 21.69 1.36
N ARG A 10 7.76 22.03 0.34
CA ARG A 10 8.42 21.07 -0.58
C ARG A 10 9.25 19.98 0.11
N LYS A 11 9.75 20.24 1.33
CA LYS A 11 10.69 19.36 2.05
C LYS A 11 10.17 18.85 3.41
N GLY A 12 9.01 19.33 3.87
CA GLY A 12 8.47 19.01 5.20
C GLY A 12 7.29 18.06 5.11
N GLY A 13 7.53 16.75 5.15
CA GLY A 13 6.43 15.78 5.33
C GLY A 13 6.52 14.53 4.46
N GLY A 14 7.64 13.80 4.53
CA GLY A 14 7.73 12.42 4.03
C GLY A 14 7.00 11.40 4.92
N GLY A 15 6.04 11.84 5.73
CA GLY A 15 5.27 10.97 6.60
C GLY A 15 4.37 10.04 5.78
N SER A 16 4.47 8.74 6.01
CA SER A 16 3.53 7.79 5.45
C SER A 16 2.11 8.10 5.93
N ARG A 17 1.13 8.06 5.03
CA ARG A 17 -0.29 8.20 5.38
C ARG A 17 -0.73 7.01 6.26
N GLY A 18 -1.56 7.26 7.27
CA GLY A 18 -2.07 6.20 8.16
C GLY A 18 -3.21 5.36 7.57
N VAL A 19 -3.95 5.91 6.61
CA VAL A 19 -5.12 5.27 5.97
C VAL A 19 -5.01 5.43 4.46
N LEU A 20 -5.42 4.41 3.71
CA LEU A 20 -5.51 4.43 2.25
C LEU A 20 -6.43 5.55 1.75
N SER A 21 -6.16 6.05 0.55
CA SER A 21 -7.05 7.02 -0.10
C SER A 21 -8.43 6.40 -0.37
N ARG A 22 -9.43 7.23 -0.65
CA ARG A 22 -10.79 6.74 -0.90
C ARG A 22 -10.84 5.72 -2.04
N ALA A 23 -10.19 5.99 -3.16
CA ALA A 23 -10.13 5.08 -4.30
C ALA A 23 -9.43 3.75 -3.93
N GLU A 24 -8.28 3.83 -3.24
CA GLU A 24 -7.54 2.66 -2.74
C GLU A 24 -8.36 1.84 -1.73
N ARG A 25 -9.24 2.48 -0.94
CA ARG A 25 -10.15 1.78 -0.03
C ARG A 25 -11.23 1.04 -0.79
N ILE A 26 -11.80 1.63 -1.83
CA ILE A 26 -12.81 0.95 -2.66
C ILE A 26 -12.19 -0.28 -3.30
N THR A 27 -10.99 -0.18 -3.89
CA THR A 27 -10.32 -1.34 -4.50
C THR A 27 -10.06 -2.41 -3.45
N LYS A 28 -9.54 -2.04 -2.27
CA LYS A 28 -9.27 -3.02 -1.22
C LYS A 28 -10.53 -3.65 -0.62
N LEU A 29 -11.64 -2.92 -0.56
CA LEU A 29 -12.92 -3.45 -0.11
C LEU A 29 -13.59 -4.34 -1.15
N LYS A 30 -13.36 -4.08 -2.44
CA LYS A 30 -13.74 -4.99 -3.54
C LYS A 30 -12.97 -6.31 -3.43
N ASP A 31 -11.66 -6.27 -3.22
CA ASP A 31 -10.84 -7.47 -3.01
C ASP A 31 -11.31 -8.31 -1.81
N LEU A 32 -11.92 -7.67 -0.81
CA LEU A 32 -12.43 -8.30 0.40
C LEU A 32 -13.92 -8.65 0.33
N GLU A 33 -14.56 -8.48 -0.83
CA GLU A 33 -16.01 -8.72 -1.05
C GLU A 33 -16.94 -7.94 -0.11
N LYS A 34 -16.41 -6.88 0.53
CA LYS A 34 -17.15 -6.02 1.47
C LYS A 34 -17.76 -4.79 0.80
N TRP A 35 -17.39 -4.55 -0.45
CA TRP A 35 -17.92 -3.46 -1.26
C TRP A 35 -19.13 -3.92 -2.06
N LYS A 36 -20.25 -3.20 -1.94
CA LYS A 36 -21.45 -3.43 -2.76
C LYS A 36 -21.48 -2.44 -3.93
N GLU A 37 -21.89 -2.90 -5.10
CA GLU A 37 -22.10 -2.01 -6.25
C GLU A 37 -23.25 -1.03 -5.95
N GLY A 38 -23.03 0.25 -6.26
CA GLY A 38 -23.95 1.34 -5.88
C GLY A 38 -23.77 1.89 -4.46
N GLN A 39 -22.86 1.32 -3.65
CA GLN A 39 -22.56 1.84 -2.33
C GLN A 39 -21.90 3.23 -2.42
N SER A 40 -22.26 4.14 -1.50
CA SER A 40 -21.71 5.49 -1.50
C SER A 40 -20.19 5.47 -1.28
N PRO A 41 -19.42 6.28 -2.04
CA PRO A 41 -17.97 6.43 -1.82
C PRO A 41 -17.64 7.21 -0.53
N LEU A 42 -18.65 7.77 0.16
CA LEU A 42 -18.51 8.45 1.45
C LEU A 42 -18.78 7.47 2.61
N GLY A 43 -18.18 7.70 3.77
CA GLY A 43 -18.41 6.85 4.96
C GLY A 43 -17.72 5.47 4.95
N LEU A 44 -16.85 5.19 3.98
CA LEU A 44 -16.12 3.91 3.91
C LEU A 44 -15.36 3.57 5.21
N PRO A 45 -15.22 2.28 5.57
CA PRO A 45 -14.39 1.86 6.70
C PRO A 45 -12.92 2.24 6.48
N LYS A 46 -12.20 2.56 7.56
CA LYS A 46 -10.78 2.97 7.49
C LYS A 46 -9.91 1.74 7.21
N VAL A 47 -9.15 1.76 6.12
CA VAL A 47 -8.18 0.71 5.78
C VAL A 47 -6.77 1.24 5.96
N ARG A 48 -6.00 0.61 6.84
CA ARG A 48 -4.62 1.03 7.17
C ARG A 48 -3.66 0.75 6.01
N VAL A 49 -2.64 1.60 5.85
CA VAL A 49 -1.52 1.33 4.95
C VAL A 49 -0.60 0.29 5.59
N TYR A 50 -0.50 -0.90 5.00
CA TYR A 50 0.43 -1.93 5.44
C TYR A 50 1.83 -1.64 4.92
N LYS A 51 2.81 -1.57 5.82
CA LYS A 51 4.23 -1.48 5.46
C LYS A 51 4.83 -2.88 5.54
N ILE A 52 5.06 -3.49 4.39
CA ILE A 52 5.78 -4.76 4.32
C ILE A 52 7.26 -4.43 4.17
N SER A 53 8.03 -4.60 5.24
CA SER A 53 9.49 -4.54 5.17
C SER A 53 10.01 -5.92 4.79
N MET A 54 10.35 -6.12 3.52
CA MET A 54 11.03 -7.35 3.10
C MET A 54 12.49 -7.30 3.56
N LYS A 55 12.90 -8.28 4.37
CA LYS A 55 14.32 -8.49 4.70
C LYS A 55 15.04 -8.88 3.40
N LYS A 56 16.09 -8.15 3.00
CA LYS A 56 16.93 -8.56 1.87
C LYS A 56 17.45 -9.97 2.13
N LYS A 57 17.14 -10.92 1.25
CA LYS A 57 17.81 -12.22 1.25
C LYS A 57 19.28 -11.98 0.87
N LYS A 58 20.21 -12.54 1.66
CA LYS A 58 21.62 -12.56 1.28
C LYS A 58 21.76 -13.34 -0.04
N PRO A 59 22.56 -12.87 -1.01
CA PRO A 59 22.85 -13.67 -2.19
C PRO A 59 23.48 -14.99 -1.76
N LYS A 60 22.99 -16.11 -2.30
CA LYS A 60 23.70 -17.38 -2.28
C LYS A 60 24.69 -17.32 -3.44
N ASP A 61 25.95 -17.65 -3.16
CA ASP A 61 26.97 -17.88 -4.18
C ASP A 61 26.52 -19.05 -5.07
N ASP A 62 26.50 -18.81 -6.38
CA ASP A 62 26.15 -19.77 -7.44
C ASP A 62 27.37 -20.67 -7.72
N SER A 63 27.68 -21.58 -6.79
CA SER A 63 28.82 -22.49 -6.95
C SER A 63 28.55 -23.94 -6.55
N GLU A 64 27.32 -24.46 -6.66
CA GLU A 64 27.08 -25.91 -6.60
C GLU A 64 25.63 -26.27 -6.98
N THR A 65 25.29 -26.35 -8.27
CA THR A 65 24.42 -27.40 -8.83
C THR A 65 24.56 -27.45 -10.36
N ALA A 66 25.73 -27.90 -10.83
CA ALA A 66 25.76 -28.76 -12.01
C ALA A 66 25.61 -30.20 -11.50
N GLU A 67 24.90 -31.05 -12.27
CA GLU A 67 24.70 -32.50 -12.08
C GLU A 67 23.56 -32.94 -11.14
N SER A 68 22.36 -33.14 -11.70
CA SER A 68 21.76 -34.48 -11.82
C SER A 68 20.39 -34.40 -12.53
N LYS A 69 20.41 -34.99 -13.73
CA LYS A 69 19.36 -35.69 -14.48
C LYS A 69 17.90 -35.62 -14.00
#